data_AF-A0A090TK16-F1
#
_entry.id   AF-A0A090TK16-F1
#
_cell.length_a   1.000
_cell.length_b   1.000
_cell.length_c   1.000
_cell.angle_alpha   90.00
_cell.angle_beta   90.00
_cell.angle_gamma   90.00
#
_symmetry.space_group_name_H-M   'P 1'
#
loop_
_entity.id
_entity.type
_entity.pdbx_description
1 polymer ?
#
loop_
_entity_poly.entity_id
_entity_poly.type
_entity_poly.pdbx_seq_one_letter_code
_entity_poly.pdbx_strand_id
1 'polypeptide(L)'
;MKEIMLPYVLIIWLLVKLGVIKWTLRNAVISVGFGAFLAFMLFTAHRFWSPADLTDSTTVKAPHAVLSPLFGQQVKKIYVTHNQEVKKGDLLYTLESEDTDHELKSLQSSLVAAEHRITSIEEQIAIDEKTIAA
;
A
#
# COMPACT_ATOMS: atom_id res chain seq x y z
N MET A 1 32.01 5.92 -14.48
CA MET A 1 33.02 4.89 -14.82
C MET A 1 33.87 5.24 -16.04
N LYS A 2 33.29 5.58 -17.21
CA LYS A 2 34.07 5.94 -18.41
C LYS A 2 34.96 7.19 -18.26
N GLU A 3 34.49 8.18 -17.50
CA GLU A 3 35.18 9.48 -17.36
C GLU A 3 36.54 9.42 -16.66
N ILE A 4 36.79 8.44 -15.78
CA ILE A 4 38.07 8.29 -15.06
C ILE A 4 38.99 7.29 -15.77
N MET A 5 38.42 6.32 -16.48
CA MET A 5 39.20 5.32 -17.22
C MET A 5 39.82 5.89 -18.51
N LEU A 6 39.13 6.81 -19.20
CA LEU A 6 39.64 7.47 -20.40
C LEU A 6 40.95 8.26 -20.17
N PRO A 7 41.05 9.15 -19.15
CA PRO A 7 42.30 9.85 -18.88
C PRO A 7 43.40 8.89 -18.42
N TYR A 8 43.09 7.82 -17.70
CA TYR A 8 44.07 6.80 -17.31
C TYR A 8 44.70 6.12 -18.53
N VAL A 9 43.88 5.68 -19.49
CA VAL A 9 44.38 5.07 -20.74
C VAL A 9 45.18 6.09 -21.56
N LEU A 10 44.76 7.35 -21.59
CA LEU A 10 45.48 8.43 -22.28
C LEU A 10 46.86 8.68 -21.64
N ILE A 11 46.96 8.69 -20.31
CA ILE A 11 48.23 8.85 -19.58
C ILE A 11 49.18 7.69 -19.87
N ILE A 12 48.71 6.44 -19.84
CA ILE A 12 49.54 5.27 -20.19
C ILE A 12 50.03 5.36 -21.62
N TRP A 13 49.12 5.69 -22.55
CA TRP A 13 49.48 5.84 -23.96
C TRP A 13 50.55 6.92 -24.17
N LEU A 14 50.43 8.05 -23.47
CA LEU A 14 51.39 9.14 -23.53
C LEU A 14 52.75 8.75 -22.91
N LEU A 15 52.76 8.02 -21.80
CA LEU A 15 53.97 7.50 -21.16
C LEU A 15 54.71 6.46 -22.03
N VAL A 16 53.96 5.65 -22.79
CA VAL A 16 54.54 4.75 -23.80
C VAL A 16 55.10 5.54 -24.98
N LYS A 17 54.38 6.54 -25.47
CA LYS A 17 54.79 7.37 -26.61
C LYS A 17 56.03 8.23 -26.31
N LEU A 18 56.17 8.70 -25.08
CA LEU A 18 57.35 9.45 -24.60
C LEU A 18 58.54 8.54 -24.26
N GLY A 19 58.42 7.22 -24.41
CA GLY A 19 59.51 6.27 -24.17
C GLY A 19 59.89 6.06 -22.70
N VAL A 20 59.16 6.69 -21.77
CA VAL A 20 59.34 6.53 -20.31
C VAL A 20 59.05 5.09 -19.90
N ILE A 21 58.07 4.45 -20.56
CA ILE A 21 57.73 3.04 -20.37
C ILE A 21 58.07 2.27 -21.65
N LYS A 22 59.07 1.39 -21.57
CA LYS A 22 59.37 0.44 -22.66
C LYS A 22 58.24 -0.60 -22.76
N TRP A 23 57.74 -0.83 -23.97
CA TRP A 23 56.71 -1.82 -24.27
C TRP A 23 57.30 -3.24 -24.15
N THR A 24 57.39 -3.69 -22.91
CA THR A 24 57.87 -5.02 -22.52
C THR A 24 56.73 -5.75 -21.84
N LEU A 25 56.68 -7.08 -21.97
CA LEU A 25 55.58 -7.91 -21.46
C LEU A 25 55.28 -7.62 -19.98
N ARG A 26 56.34 -7.47 -19.18
CA ARG A 26 56.25 -7.15 -17.75
C ARG A 26 55.54 -5.82 -17.49
N ASN A 27 55.94 -4.77 -18.20
CA ASN A 27 55.37 -3.43 -18.01
C ASN A 27 53.94 -3.33 -18.53
N ALA A 28 53.61 -4.06 -19.60
CA ALA A 28 52.26 -4.17 -20.11
C ALA A 28 51.33 -4.85 -19.09
N VAL A 29 51.76 -5.98 -18.51
CA VAL A 29 50.99 -6.70 -17.49
C VAL A 29 50.77 -5.84 -16.24
N ILE A 30 51.79 -5.11 -15.78
CA ILE A 30 51.66 -4.21 -14.62
C ILE A 30 50.68 -3.07 -14.91
N SER A 31 50.76 -2.44 -16.08
CA SER A 31 49.90 -1.31 -16.45
C SER A 31 48.43 -1.71 -16.62
N VAL A 32 48.18 -2.88 -17.21
CA VAL A 32 46.84 -3.44 -17.38
C VAL A 32 46.29 -3.91 -16.03
N GLY A 33 47.10 -4.60 -15.22
CA GLY A 33 46.72 -5.07 -13.88
C GLY A 33 46.34 -3.93 -12.94
N PHE A 34 47.13 -2.83 -12.94
CA PHE A 34 46.82 -1.64 -12.15
C PHE A 34 45.53 -0.95 -12.63
N GLY A 35 45.29 -0.94 -13.95
CA GLY A 35 44.04 -0.40 -14.52
C GLY A 35 42.81 -1.22 -14.14
N ALA A 36 42.93 -2.55 -14.18
CA ALA A 36 41.88 -3.46 -13.76
C ALA A 36 41.58 -3.34 -12.25
N PHE A 37 42.62 -3.21 -11.43
CA PHE A 37 42.48 -2.98 -10.00
C PHE A 37 41.79 -1.65 -9.70
N LEU A 38 42.21 -0.56 -10.36
CA LEU A 38 41.59 0.76 -10.21
C LEU A 38 40.11 0.74 -10.61
N ALA A 39 39.78 0.07 -11.72
CA ALA A 39 38.40 -0.10 -12.17
C ALA A 39 37.55 -0.89 -11.16
N PHE A 40 38.10 -1.98 -10.60
CA PHE A 40 37.43 -2.78 -9.58
C PHE A 40 37.20 -1.97 -8.29
N MET A 41 38.20 -1.21 -7.83
CA MET A 41 38.07 -0.36 -6.64
C MET A 41 37.03 0.75 -6.84
N LEU A 42 37.01 1.40 -8.01
CA LEU A 42 35.99 2.42 -8.32
C LEU A 42 34.60 1.81 -8.43
N PHE A 43 34.47 0.60 -8.99
CA PHE A 43 33.20 -0.11 -9.08
C PHE A 43 32.65 -0.47 -7.70
N THR A 44 33.49 -1.03 -6.82
CA THR A 44 33.08 -1.37 -5.45
C THR A 44 32.80 -0.12 -4.61
N ALA A 45 33.65 0.92 -4.70
CA ALA A 45 33.40 2.19 -4.02
C ALA A 45 32.09 2.83 -4.48
N HIS A 46 31.79 2.87 -5.78
CA HIS A 46 30.52 3.42 -6.26
C HIS A 46 29.32 2.54 -5.88
N ARG A 47 29.49 1.21 -5.82
CA ARG A 47 28.39 0.29 -5.50
C ARG A 47 28.07 0.24 -4.01
N PHE A 48 29.08 0.30 -3.15
CA PHE A 48 28.96 0.13 -1.71
C PHE A 48 29.02 1.45 -0.93
N TRP A 49 29.75 2.45 -1.43
CA TRP A 49 29.93 3.77 -0.82
C TRP A 49 29.12 4.86 -1.53
N SER A 50 28.01 4.49 -2.16
CA SER A 50 26.98 5.46 -2.54
C SER A 50 25.89 5.48 -1.46
N PRO A 51 26.08 6.15 -0.30
CA PRO A 51 25.00 6.40 0.65
C PRO A 51 24.09 7.54 0.18
N ALA A 52 24.25 8.00 -1.05
CA ALA A 52 23.49 9.08 -1.63
C ALA A 52 22.42 8.52 -2.57
N ASP A 53 21.35 8.00 -1.98
CA ASP A 53 20.04 8.31 -2.57
C ASP A 53 19.81 9.82 -2.37
N LEU A 54 20.50 10.64 -3.18
CA LEU A 54 20.29 12.09 -3.31
C LEU A 54 18.99 12.38 -4.09
N THR A 55 18.22 11.35 -4.40
CA THR A 55 17.03 11.45 -5.23
C THR A 55 15.79 11.84 -4.42
N ASP A 56 15.92 12.10 -3.10
CA ASP A 56 14.78 12.34 -2.19
C ASP A 56 13.65 11.31 -2.40
N SER A 57 14.00 10.10 -2.86
CA SER A 57 13.06 9.06 -3.29
C SER A 57 12.60 8.20 -2.11
N THR A 58 12.78 8.69 -0.89
CA THR A 58 12.23 8.05 0.31
C THR A 58 10.72 8.21 0.28
N THR A 59 10.05 7.23 -0.34
CA THR A 59 8.60 7.15 -0.33
C THR A 59 8.17 6.45 0.95
N VAL A 60 7.43 7.17 1.79
CA VAL A 60 6.75 6.57 2.93
C VAL A 60 5.62 5.70 2.35
N LYS A 61 5.84 4.39 2.27
CA LYS A 61 4.79 3.44 1.94
C LYS A 61 3.94 3.19 3.18
N ALA A 62 2.90 4.00 3.35
CA ALA A 62 1.86 3.72 4.34
C ALA A 62 0.85 2.71 3.76
N PRO A 63 0.54 1.60 4.44
CA PRO A 63 -0.61 0.79 4.08
C PRO A 63 -1.87 1.64 4.24
N HIS A 64 -2.60 1.87 3.15
CA HIS A 64 -3.84 2.63 3.15
C HIS A 64 -5.02 1.70 2.88
N ALA A 65 -6.11 1.90 3.61
CA ALA A 65 -7.40 1.28 3.32
C ALA A 65 -8.35 2.39 2.88
N VAL A 66 -8.94 2.24 1.69
CA VAL A 66 -9.95 3.18 1.20
C VAL A 66 -11.30 2.71 1.70
N LEU A 67 -11.99 3.56 2.48
CA LEU A 67 -13.35 3.33 2.91
C LEU A 67 -14.29 3.94 1.86
N SER A 68 -15.02 3.07 1.15
CA SER A 68 -16.05 3.49 0.20
C SER A 68 -17.43 3.20 0.80
N PRO A 69 -18.44 4.07 0.57
CA PRO A 69 -19.83 3.67 0.74
C PRO A 69 -20.12 2.42 -0.11
N LEU A 70 -21.05 1.61 0.39
CA LEU A 70 -21.60 0.48 -0.36
C LEU A 70 -22.35 0.97 -1.60
N PHE A 71 -22.48 0.10 -2.59
CA PHE A 71 -23.14 0.42 -3.86
C PHE A 71 -24.53 1.04 -3.62
N GLY A 72 -24.77 2.21 -4.22
CA GLY A 72 -26.06 2.91 -4.13
C GLY A 72 -26.24 3.81 -2.91
N GLN A 73 -25.33 3.83 -1.94
CA GLN A 73 -25.46 4.69 -0.75
C GLN A 73 -24.76 6.03 -0.94
N GLN A 74 -25.45 7.11 -0.55
CA GLN A 74 -24.94 8.48 -0.63
C GLN A 74 -24.38 8.93 0.71
N VAL A 75 -23.30 9.72 0.69
CA VAL A 75 -22.70 10.30 1.90
C VAL A 75 -23.51 11.52 2.31
N LYS A 76 -24.14 11.47 3.48
CA LYS A 76 -24.94 12.56 4.03
C LYS A 76 -24.09 13.64 4.66
N LYS A 77 -23.10 13.25 5.47
CA LYS A 77 -22.22 14.18 6.20
C LYS A 77 -20.89 13.54 6.53
N ILE A 78 -19.83 14.34 6.44
CA ILE A 78 -18.45 13.98 6.80
C ILE A 78 -18.09 14.74 8.08
N TYR A 79 -17.51 14.05 9.06
CA TYR A 79 -17.16 14.60 10.38
C TYR A 79 -15.65 14.76 10.60
N VAL A 80 -14.83 14.29 9.66
CA VAL A 80 -13.38 14.31 9.75
C VAL A 80 -12.76 15.24 8.72
N THR A 81 -11.57 15.75 9.06
CA THR A 81 -10.76 16.59 8.16
C THR A 81 -9.62 15.78 7.55
N HIS A 82 -8.99 16.33 6.51
CA HIS A 82 -7.85 15.67 5.87
C HIS A 82 -6.68 15.53 6.85
N ASN A 83 -6.03 14.35 6.85
CA ASN A 83 -4.89 14.03 7.70
C ASN A 83 -5.17 14.10 9.21
N GLN A 84 -6.43 13.95 9.62
CA GLN A 84 -6.79 13.84 11.03
C GLN A 84 -6.46 12.44 11.56
N GLU A 85 -5.83 12.38 12.74
CA GLU A 85 -5.62 11.11 13.45
C GLU A 85 -6.96 10.63 14.05
N VAL A 86 -7.32 9.38 13.75
CA VAL A 86 -8.59 8.76 14.18
C VAL A 86 -8.32 7.42 14.86
N LYS A 87 -9.17 7.06 15.82
CA LYS A 87 -9.11 5.80 16.55
C LYS A 87 -10.17 4.82 16.04
N LYS A 88 -9.97 3.55 16.36
CA LYS A 88 -10.95 2.51 16.03
C LYS A 88 -12.27 2.80 16.74
N GLY A 89 -13.33 2.94 15.96
CA GLY A 89 -14.69 3.24 16.46
C GLY A 89 -15.12 4.69 16.28
N ASP A 90 -14.24 5.57 15.79
CA ASP A 90 -14.59 6.96 15.54
C ASP A 90 -15.54 7.10 14.34
N LEU A 91 -16.52 7.99 14.46
CA LEU A 91 -17.47 8.28 13.40
C LEU A 91 -16.82 9.15 12.32
N LEU A 92 -16.62 8.59 11.14
CA LEU A 92 -15.99 9.29 10.02
C LEU A 92 -17.02 10.02 9.14
N TYR A 93 -18.08 9.31 8.75
CA TYR A 93 -19.16 9.83 7.92
C TYR A 93 -20.46 9.09 8.22
N THR A 94 -21.57 9.71 7.86
CA THR A 94 -22.92 9.11 7.89
C THR A 94 -23.45 8.96 6.48
N LEU A 95 -24.13 7.85 6.23
CA LEU A 95 -24.81 7.56 4.96
C LEU A 95 -26.27 8.00 5.03
N GLU A 96 -26.86 8.28 3.88
CA GLU A 96 -28.31 8.46 3.75
C GLU A 96 -29.01 7.11 4.02
N SER A 97 -29.99 7.09 4.93
CA SER A 97 -30.60 5.85 5.45
C SER A 97 -32.07 5.64 5.08
N GLU A 98 -32.68 6.51 4.25
CA GLU A 98 -34.13 6.48 4.03
C GLU A 98 -34.66 5.07 3.66
N ASP A 99 -34.04 4.41 2.68
CA ASP A 99 -34.47 3.07 2.25
C ASP A 99 -34.34 2.02 3.37
N THR A 100 -33.28 2.08 4.17
CA THR A 100 -33.03 1.12 5.26
C THR A 100 -34.01 1.32 6.41
N ASP A 101 -34.34 2.56 6.75
CA ASP A 101 -35.27 2.88 7.84
C ASP A 101 -36.71 2.44 7.49
N HIS A 102 -37.11 2.60 6.23
CA HIS A 102 -38.39 2.12 5.74
C HIS A 102 -38.48 0.59 5.75
N GLU A 103 -37.44 -0.11 5.29
CA GLU A 103 -37.39 -1.56 5.29
C GLU A 103 -37.44 -2.12 6.71
N LEU A 104 -36.63 -1.59 7.64
CA LEU A 104 -36.66 -1.97 9.05
C LEU A 104 -38.04 -1.78 9.69
N LYS A 105 -38.70 -0.65 9.41
CA LYS A 105 -40.04 -0.38 9.94
C LYS A 105 -41.09 -1.34 9.38
N SER A 106 -40.99 -1.69 8.10
CA SER A 106 -41.90 -2.65 7.47
C SER A 106 -41.72 -4.07 8.04
N LEU A 107 -40.48 -4.47 8.32
CA LEU A 107 -40.15 -5.74 8.95
C LEU A 107 -40.65 -5.79 10.40
N GLN A 108 -40.45 -4.73 11.18
CA GLN A 108 -41.00 -4.64 12.54
C GLN A 108 -42.53 -4.71 12.54
N SER A 109 -43.20 -4.04 11.61
CA SER A 109 -44.65 -4.09 11.48
C SER A 109 -45.13 -5.50 11.13
N SER A 110 -44.39 -6.21 10.27
CA SER A 110 -44.68 -7.60 9.91
C SER A 110 -44.47 -8.57 11.09
N LEU A 111 -43.45 -8.32 11.92
CA LEU A 111 -43.20 -9.09 13.13
C LEU A 111 -44.36 -8.94 14.13
N VAL A 112 -44.79 -7.71 14.41
CA VAL A 112 -45.93 -7.43 15.30
C VAL A 112 -47.22 -8.07 14.77
N ALA A 113 -47.46 -8.01 13.46
CA ALA A 113 -48.61 -8.69 12.86
C ALA A 113 -48.55 -10.21 13.02
N ALA A 114 -47.37 -10.82 12.94
CA ALA A 114 -47.18 -12.25 13.16
C ALA A 114 -47.39 -12.63 14.63
N GLU A 115 -46.91 -11.83 15.58
CA GLU A 115 -47.14 -12.04 17.02
C GLU A 115 -48.63 -12.00 17.36
N HIS A 116 -49.36 -10.98 16.88
CA HIS A 116 -50.80 -10.91 17.06
C HIS A 116 -51.54 -12.11 16.44
N ARG A 117 -51.05 -12.61 15.31
CA ARG A 117 -51.61 -13.80 14.67
C ARG A 117 -51.41 -15.04 15.54
N ILE A 118 -50.23 -15.21 16.14
CA ILE A 118 -49.95 -16.32 17.08
C ILE A 118 -50.91 -16.23 18.27
N THR A 119 -51.02 -15.07 18.91
CA THR A 119 -51.94 -14.87 20.04
C THR A 119 -53.39 -15.18 19.66
N SER A 120 -53.85 -14.73 18.49
CA SER A 120 -55.23 -15.02 18.04
C SER A 120 -55.48 -16.51 17.79
N ILE A 121 -54.45 -17.24 17.33
CA ILE A 121 -54.54 -18.69 17.11
C ILE A 121 -54.55 -19.43 18.45
N GLU A 122 -53.72 -19.01 19.40
CA GLU A 122 -53.71 -19.57 20.77
C GLU A 122 -55.06 -19.37 21.47
N GLU A 123 -55.66 -18.18 21.33
CA GLU A 123 -57.00 -17.90 21.85
C GLU A 123 -58.06 -18.80 21.19
N GLN A 124 -57.99 -19.01 19.87
CA GLN A 124 -58.90 -19.90 19.16
C GLN A 124 -58.77 -21.36 19.62
N ILE A 125 -57.53 -21.85 19.78
CA ILE A 125 -57.27 -23.21 20.31
C ILE A 125 -57.88 -23.36 21.71
N ALA A 126 -57.70 -22.38 22.59
CA ALA A 126 -58.25 -22.42 23.94
C ALA A 126 -59.79 -22.40 23.97
N ILE A 127 -60.44 -21.73 23.00
CA ILE A 127 -61.90 -21.73 22.84
C ILE A 127 -62.37 -23.10 22.34
N ASP A 128 -61.69 -23.66 21.35
CA ASP A 128 -62.04 -24.95 20.75
C ASP A 128 -61.91 -26.10 21.77
N GLU A 129 -60.85 -26.10 22.59
CA GLU A 129 -60.68 -27.05 23.70
C GLU A 129 -61.83 -27.00 24.71
N LYS A 130 -62.27 -25.80 25.10
CA LYS A 130 -63.41 -25.62 26.02
C LYS A 130 -64.72 -26.11 25.42
N THR A 131 -64.88 -25.97 24.11
CA THR A 131 -66.10 -26.39 23.40
C THR A 131 -66.20 -27.91 23.27
N ILE A 132 -65.06 -28.60 23.12
CA ILE A 132 -65.00 -30.08 23.03
C ILE A 132 -65.19 -30.73 24.41
N ALA A 133 -64.80 -30.05 25.50
CA ALA A 133 -64.92 -30.56 26.86
C ALA A 133 -66.31 -30.37 27.52
N ALA A 134 -67.21 -29.62 26.87
CA ALA A 134 -68.59 -29.35 27.32
C ALA A 134 -69.61 -30.28 26.63
#